data_AF-A0A2G9ZFI7-F1
#
_entry.id   AF-A0A2G9ZFI7-F1
#
_cell.length_a   1.000
_cell.length_b   1.000
_cell.length_c   1.000
_cell.angle_alpha   90.00
_cell.angle_beta   90.00
_cell.angle_gamma   90.00
#
_symmetry.space_group_name_H-M   'P 1'
#
loop_
_entity.id
_entity.type
_entity.pdbx_description
1 polymer ?
#
loop_
_entity_poly.entity_id
_entity_poly.type
_entity_poly.pdbx_seq_one_letter_code
_entity_poly.pdbx_strand_id
1 'polypeptide(L)'
;MLNKKIVKSILLVGLVLVCVVGFSPKARAITASELQTQITALLAQLASLQQQLAGIQGNQGVAWCHSFNANLRIGDKGSEIQELVKALGKENILMQGGCSEGGACQSFDEYVASIVSEFQEKYASEILKSYGLKHGTGFVGVSTRAKLNKLYGCNNQPVACTADAKQCPDGSYVSR
;
A
#
# COMPACT_ATOMS: atom_id res chain seq x y z
N MET A 1 -88.74 0.28 -9.35
CA MET A 1 -87.70 0.02 -8.33
C MET A 1 -87.47 -1.49 -8.26
N LEU A 2 -86.39 -1.99 -8.87
CA LEU A 2 -86.10 -3.43 -8.96
C LEU A 2 -85.38 -3.89 -7.68
N ASN A 3 -85.80 -5.06 -7.16
CA ASN A 3 -85.51 -5.51 -5.80
C ASN A 3 -84.04 -5.97 -5.63
N LYS A 4 -83.35 -5.41 -4.63
CA LYS A 4 -81.90 -5.53 -4.34
C LYS A 4 -81.39 -6.97 -4.12
N LYS A 5 -82.30 -7.95 -4.03
CA LYS A 5 -82.00 -9.39 -3.86
C LYS A 5 -81.70 -10.12 -5.18
N ILE A 6 -82.26 -9.68 -6.31
CA ILE A 6 -82.06 -10.35 -7.62
C ILE A 6 -80.70 -9.96 -8.24
N VAL A 7 -80.22 -8.74 -7.99
CA VAL A 7 -78.91 -8.25 -8.45
C VAL A 7 -77.75 -9.01 -7.79
N LYS A 8 -77.91 -9.47 -6.55
CA LYS A 8 -76.88 -10.25 -5.84
C LYS A 8 -76.73 -11.68 -6.36
N SER A 9 -77.78 -12.26 -6.93
CA SER A 9 -77.77 -13.66 -7.38
C SER A 9 -77.17 -13.84 -8.78
N ILE A 10 -77.21 -12.80 -9.62
CA ILE A 10 -76.63 -12.81 -10.97
C ILE A 10 -75.12 -12.50 -10.94
N LEU A 11 -74.65 -11.73 -9.96
CA LEU A 11 -73.22 -11.41 -9.79
C LEU A 11 -72.37 -12.58 -9.26
N LEU A 12 -72.99 -13.63 -8.71
CA LEU A 12 -72.30 -14.82 -8.21
C LEU A 12 -72.09 -15.93 -9.25
N VAL A 13 -72.75 -15.87 -10.41
CA VAL A 13 -72.65 -16.89 -11.48
C VAL A 13 -71.63 -16.49 -12.57
N GLY A 14 -71.12 -15.25 -12.54
CA GLY A 14 -69.97 -14.82 -13.34
C GLY A 14 -68.60 -15.28 -12.79
N LEU A 15 -68.57 -16.37 -12.02
CA LEU A 15 -67.39 -16.88 -11.29
C LEU A 15 -66.67 -18.05 -12.00
N VAL A 16 -67.10 -18.51 -13.19
CA VAL A 16 -66.64 -19.83 -13.71
C VAL A 16 -65.92 -19.80 -15.07
N LEU A 17 -65.59 -18.63 -15.64
CA LEU A 17 -64.87 -18.60 -16.94
C LEU A 17 -63.66 -17.67 -17.04
N VAL A 18 -62.90 -17.48 -15.94
CA VAL A 18 -61.57 -16.84 -15.98
C VAL A 18 -60.65 -17.49 -14.94
N CYS A 19 -60.21 -18.72 -15.20
CA CYS A 19 -59.20 -19.43 -14.38
C CYS A 19 -58.11 -20.09 -15.25
N VAL A 20 -57.69 -19.43 -16.33
CA VAL A 20 -56.46 -19.79 -17.06
C VAL A 20 -55.67 -18.53 -17.36
N VAL A 21 -55.19 -17.84 -16.31
CA VAL A 21 -54.13 -16.84 -16.44
C VAL A 21 -53.41 -16.68 -15.10
N GLY A 22 -52.15 -17.11 -15.08
CA GLY A 22 -51.10 -16.46 -14.28
C GLY A 22 -51.01 -16.82 -12.80
N PHE A 23 -50.53 -18.02 -12.49
CA PHE A 23 -49.78 -18.23 -11.24
C PHE A 23 -48.30 -18.49 -11.58
N SER A 24 -47.58 -17.42 -11.89
CA SER A 24 -46.12 -17.45 -11.88
C SER A 24 -45.65 -17.31 -10.42
N PRO A 25 -44.75 -18.16 -9.91
CA PRO A 25 -44.10 -17.91 -8.64
C PRO A 25 -43.37 -16.56 -8.77
N LYS A 26 -43.61 -15.63 -7.83
CA LYS A 26 -42.85 -14.38 -7.76
C LYS A 26 -41.38 -14.72 -7.52
N ALA A 27 -40.60 -14.80 -8.61
CA ALA A 27 -39.17 -14.60 -8.54
C ALA A 27 -38.97 -13.26 -7.83
N ARG A 28 -38.29 -13.26 -6.68
CA ARG A 28 -37.79 -12.01 -6.10
C ARG A 28 -36.69 -11.52 -7.03
N ALA A 29 -37.09 -10.81 -8.08
CA ALA A 29 -36.17 -10.05 -8.88
C ALA A 29 -35.53 -9.02 -7.93
N ILE A 30 -34.22 -9.16 -7.69
CA ILE A 30 -33.42 -8.02 -7.25
C ILE A 30 -33.73 -6.91 -8.26
N THR A 31 -34.40 -5.86 -7.78
CA THR A 31 -34.87 -4.79 -8.64
C THR A 31 -33.69 -3.90 -9.03
N ALA A 32 -33.75 -3.24 -10.19
CA ALA A 32 -32.70 -2.29 -10.59
C ALA A 32 -32.46 -1.17 -9.54
N SER A 33 -33.48 -0.84 -8.74
CA SER A 33 -33.40 0.08 -7.61
C SER A 33 -32.52 -0.44 -6.47
N GLU A 34 -32.59 -1.73 -6.17
CA GLU A 34 -31.74 -2.38 -5.16
C GLU A 34 -30.27 -2.35 -5.60
N LEU A 35 -30.03 -2.59 -6.90
CA LEU A 35 -28.70 -2.58 -7.48
C LEU A 35 -28.10 -1.15 -7.50
N GLN A 36 -28.92 -0.14 -7.81
CA GLN A 36 -28.52 1.26 -7.70
C GLN A 36 -28.14 1.63 -6.27
N THR A 37 -28.90 1.16 -5.27
CA THR A 37 -28.62 1.42 -3.85
C THR A 37 -27.28 0.82 -3.41
N GLN A 38 -26.94 -0.37 -3.90
CA GLN A 38 -25.63 -0.99 -3.66
C GLN A 38 -24.50 -0.19 -4.31
N ILE A 39 -24.68 0.33 -5.53
CA ILE A 39 -23.69 1.17 -6.19
C ILE A 39 -23.45 2.46 -5.39
N THR A 40 -24.49 3.13 -4.89
CA THR A 40 -24.31 4.34 -4.06
C THR A 40 -23.60 4.04 -2.76
N ALA A 41 -23.88 2.90 -2.12
CA ALA A 41 -23.19 2.47 -0.91
C ALA A 41 -21.70 2.20 -1.15
N LEU A 42 -21.35 1.57 -2.28
CA LEU A 42 -19.96 1.33 -2.67
C LEU A 42 -19.22 2.63 -3.00
N LEU A 43 -19.87 3.59 -3.66
CA LEU A 43 -19.28 4.91 -3.93
C LEU A 43 -19.00 5.68 -2.63
N ALA A 44 -19.87 5.57 -1.63
CA ALA A 44 -19.64 6.16 -0.30
C ALA A 44 -18.46 5.49 0.43
N GLN A 45 -18.30 4.17 0.30
CA GLN A 45 -17.14 3.46 0.84
C GLN A 45 -15.83 3.86 0.13
N LEU A 46 -15.85 4.07 -1.19
CA LEU A 46 -14.68 4.56 -1.91
C LEU A 46 -14.28 5.97 -1.47
N ALA A 47 -15.25 6.86 -1.26
CA ALA A 47 -14.98 8.21 -0.77
C ALA A 47 -14.35 8.21 0.64
N SER A 48 -14.85 7.35 1.55
CA SER A 48 -14.28 7.25 2.89
C SER A 48 -12.86 6.66 2.87
N LEU A 49 -12.61 5.66 2.03
CA LEU A 49 -11.27 5.10 1.82
C LEU A 49 -10.32 6.14 1.21
N GLN A 50 -10.76 6.93 0.22
CA GLN A 50 -9.97 8.02 -0.35
C GLN A 50 -9.58 9.07 0.69
N GLN A 51 -10.51 9.42 1.61
CA GLN A 51 -10.22 10.35 2.70
C GLN A 51 -9.25 9.77 3.74
N GLN A 52 -9.34 8.46 4.02
CA GLN A 52 -8.38 7.77 4.88
C GLN A 52 -6.98 7.74 4.26
N LEU A 53 -6.86 7.58 2.94
CA LEU A 53 -5.60 7.69 2.22
C LEU A 53 -5.02 9.11 2.30
N ALA A 54 -5.84 10.15 2.14
CA ALA A 54 -5.40 11.54 2.27
C ALA A 54 -4.90 11.87 3.69
N GLY A 55 -5.52 11.30 4.74
CA GLY A 55 -5.08 11.43 6.13
C GLY A 55 -3.75 10.73 6.43
N ILE A 56 -3.46 9.62 5.75
CA ILE A 56 -2.15 8.93 5.78
C ILE A 56 -1.11 9.68 4.92
N GLN A 57 -1.57 10.43 3.92
CA GLN A 57 -0.72 11.25 3.03
C GLN A 57 -0.29 12.60 3.61
N GLY A 58 -0.85 13.04 4.73
CA GLY A 58 -0.49 14.29 5.41
C GLY A 58 0.96 14.37 5.94
N ASN A 59 1.72 13.27 5.86
CA ASN A 59 3.15 13.20 6.18
C ASN A 59 4.03 12.87 4.95
N GLN A 60 3.46 12.92 3.73
CA GLN A 60 4.09 12.49 2.48
C GLN A 60 4.53 13.70 1.66
N GLY A 61 5.59 14.38 2.14
CA GLY A 61 6.30 15.42 1.39
C GLY A 61 7.81 15.27 1.39
N VAL A 62 8.33 14.27 2.09
CA VAL A 62 9.77 13.95 2.10
C VAL A 62 9.89 12.45 1.92
N ALA A 63 10.51 12.02 0.82
CA ALA A 63 10.87 10.61 0.66
C ALA A 63 11.71 10.20 1.89
N TRP A 64 11.28 9.13 2.57
CA TRP A 64 12.02 8.64 3.74
C TRP A 64 13.49 8.40 3.39
N CYS A 65 14.37 8.82 4.28
CA CYS A 65 15.80 8.61 4.18
C CYS A 65 16.37 8.27 5.57
N HIS A 66 17.50 7.57 5.60
CA HIS A 66 18.25 7.26 6.81
C HIS A 66 19.73 7.07 6.49
N SER A 67 20.61 7.55 7.38
CA SER A 67 22.06 7.38 7.23
C SER A 67 22.58 6.32 8.19
N PHE A 68 22.94 5.17 7.63
CA PHE A 68 23.53 4.03 8.35
C PHE A 68 24.99 4.29 8.66
N ASN A 69 25.31 4.48 9.94
CA ASN A 69 26.67 4.80 10.40
C ASN A 69 27.30 3.72 11.29
N ALA A 70 26.49 2.84 11.87
CA ALA A 70 26.95 1.78 12.77
C ALA A 70 26.95 0.41 12.10
N ASN A 71 27.96 -0.41 12.36
CA ASN A 71 27.91 -1.83 11.99
C ASN A 71 26.75 -2.51 12.75
N LEU A 72 26.01 -3.39 12.08
CA LEU A 72 24.92 -4.16 12.69
C LEU A 72 25.13 -5.66 12.51
N ARG A 73 24.83 -6.43 13.56
CA ARG A 73 24.99 -7.89 13.65
C ARG A 73 23.94 -8.51 14.54
N ILE A 74 23.83 -9.84 14.47
CA ILE A 74 22.97 -10.63 15.36
C ILE A 74 23.22 -10.26 16.82
N GLY A 75 22.13 -10.04 17.56
CA GLY A 75 22.12 -9.62 18.96
C GLY A 75 21.96 -8.11 19.17
N ASP A 76 22.21 -7.29 18.15
CA ASP A 76 21.99 -5.85 18.23
C ASP A 76 20.49 -5.52 18.33
N LYS A 77 20.15 -4.42 19.00
CA LYS A 77 18.77 -4.00 19.25
C LYS A 77 18.63 -2.49 19.12
N GLY A 78 17.39 -2.04 18.89
CA GLY A 78 17.02 -0.63 18.91
C GLY A 78 16.61 -0.07 17.56
N SER A 79 16.49 1.25 17.50
CA SER A 79 15.89 1.97 16.36
C SER A 79 16.65 1.79 15.05
N GLU A 80 17.96 1.57 15.10
CA GLU A 80 18.77 1.34 13.89
C GLU A 80 18.35 0.07 13.14
N ILE A 81 17.84 -0.95 13.85
CA ILE A 81 17.30 -2.17 13.24
C ILE A 81 15.99 -1.88 12.51
N GLN A 82 15.15 -1.00 13.07
CA GLN A 82 13.88 -0.63 12.45
C GLN A 82 14.12 0.11 11.12
N GLU A 83 15.09 1.02 11.09
CA GLU A 83 15.44 1.73 9.86
C GLU A 83 16.11 0.80 8.84
N LEU A 84 16.92 -0.17 9.28
CA LEU A 84 17.45 -1.24 8.42
C LEU A 84 16.33 -2.04 7.78
N VAL A 85 15.40 -2.55 8.57
CA VAL A 85 14.27 -3.37 8.09
C VAL A 85 13.38 -2.57 7.14
N LYS A 86 13.17 -1.28 7.40
CA LYS A 86 12.46 -0.39 6.47
C LYS A 86 13.20 -0.25 5.14
N ALA A 87 14.51 -0.07 5.15
CA ALA A 87 15.32 -0.03 3.92
C ALA A 87 15.24 -1.36 3.14
N LEU A 88 15.34 -2.50 3.85
CA LEU A 88 15.24 -3.84 3.24
C LEU A 88 13.83 -4.11 2.68
N GLY A 89 12.78 -3.57 3.29
CA GLY A 89 11.41 -3.64 2.78
C GLY A 89 11.24 -2.98 1.42
N LYS A 90 11.86 -1.81 1.22
CA LYS A 90 11.85 -1.10 -0.07
C LYS A 90 12.50 -1.88 -1.20
N GLU A 91 13.37 -2.82 -0.87
CA GLU A 91 14.02 -3.71 -1.84
C GLU A 91 13.17 -4.90 -2.26
N ASN A 92 11.97 -5.07 -1.68
CA ASN A 92 11.08 -6.22 -1.84
C ASN A 92 11.73 -7.56 -1.43
N ILE A 93 12.63 -7.53 -0.45
CA ILE A 93 13.39 -8.71 0.03
C ILE A 93 12.75 -9.28 1.32
N LEU A 94 11.85 -8.55 1.98
CA LEU A 94 11.17 -9.06 3.17
C LEU A 94 10.22 -10.21 2.80
N MET A 95 10.51 -11.41 3.32
CA MET A 95 9.58 -12.53 3.28
C MET A 95 8.31 -12.20 4.09
N GLN A 96 7.13 -12.52 3.54
CA GLN A 96 5.88 -12.39 4.30
C GLN A 96 5.96 -13.19 5.60
N GLY A 97 5.89 -12.50 6.74
CA GLY A 97 5.69 -13.11 8.05
C GLY A 97 6.81 -12.95 9.08
N GLY A 98 7.99 -12.39 8.76
CA GLY A 98 9.07 -12.21 9.75
C GLY A 98 9.23 -10.78 10.27
N CYS A 99 9.09 -9.78 9.40
CA CYS A 99 9.04 -8.36 9.77
C CYS A 99 8.01 -7.63 8.89
N SER A 100 6.96 -7.03 9.47
CA SER A 100 6.01 -6.22 8.70
C SER A 100 6.60 -4.85 8.36
N GLU A 101 6.28 -4.31 7.18
CA GLU A 101 6.54 -2.92 6.83
C GLU A 101 5.91 -2.01 7.89
N GLY A 102 6.75 -1.39 8.73
CA GLY A 102 6.29 -0.41 9.71
C GLY A 102 6.34 -0.81 11.19
N GLY A 103 6.97 -1.92 11.62
CA GLY A 103 7.27 -1.99 13.07
C GLY A 103 7.77 -3.26 13.77
N ALA A 104 7.98 -4.41 13.13
CA ALA A 104 8.03 -5.64 13.94
C ALA A 104 9.42 -6.08 14.48
N CYS A 105 10.54 -5.68 13.86
CA CYS A 105 11.85 -6.21 14.23
C CYS A 105 12.67 -5.18 15.03
N GLN A 106 12.63 -5.34 16.35
CA GLN A 106 13.37 -4.53 17.32
C GLN A 106 14.78 -5.07 17.61
N SER A 107 15.09 -6.27 17.10
CA SER A 107 16.33 -6.98 17.30
C SER A 107 16.83 -7.53 15.98
N PHE A 108 18.15 -7.51 15.81
CA PHE A 108 18.83 -8.20 14.73
C PHE A 108 18.97 -9.67 15.12
N ASP A 109 18.11 -10.53 14.58
CA ASP A 109 18.15 -11.97 14.78
C ASP A 109 18.63 -12.67 13.49
N GLU A 110 18.59 -14.01 13.49
CA GLU A 110 18.98 -14.83 12.34
C GLU A 110 18.10 -14.55 11.11
N TYR A 111 16.84 -14.15 11.32
CA TYR A 111 15.93 -13.79 10.23
C TYR A 111 16.37 -12.46 9.59
N VAL A 112 16.60 -11.41 10.37
CA VAL A 112 17.14 -10.15 9.85
C VAL A 112 18.49 -10.38 9.17
N ALA A 113 19.33 -11.26 9.71
CA ALA A 113 20.60 -11.66 9.08
C ALA A 113 20.40 -12.31 7.70
N SER A 114 19.42 -13.19 7.54
CA SER A 114 19.16 -13.83 6.25
C SER A 114 18.70 -12.82 5.19
N ILE A 115 17.83 -11.87 5.56
CA ILE A 115 17.41 -10.79 4.65
C ILE A 115 18.59 -9.90 4.27
N VAL A 116 19.49 -9.60 5.22
CA VAL A 116 20.73 -8.86 4.92
C VAL A 116 21.59 -9.65 3.94
N SER A 117 21.73 -10.96 4.08
CA SER A 117 22.46 -11.79 3.12
C SER A 117 21.87 -11.70 1.72
N GLU A 118 20.54 -11.78 1.59
CA GLU A 118 19.86 -11.64 0.30
C GLU A 118 20.10 -10.27 -0.34
N PHE A 119 20.04 -9.19 0.46
CA PHE A 119 20.40 -7.85 0.00
C PHE A 119 21.86 -7.76 -0.49
N GLN A 120 22.78 -8.39 0.24
CA GLN A 120 24.19 -8.40 -0.14
C GLN A 120 24.43 -9.15 -1.44
N GLU A 121 23.74 -10.26 -1.66
CA GLU A 121 23.82 -11.03 -2.90
C GLU A 121 23.18 -10.28 -4.07
N LYS A 122 22.04 -9.60 -3.85
CA LYS A 122 21.42 -8.71 -4.84
C LYS A 122 22.38 -7.63 -5.34
N TYR A 123 23.25 -7.12 -4.46
CA TYR A 123 24.26 -6.11 -4.76
C TYR A 123 25.70 -6.63 -4.64
N ALA A 124 25.92 -7.90 -4.98
CA ALA A 124 27.20 -8.60 -4.76
C ALA A 124 28.41 -7.90 -5.37
N SER A 125 28.25 -7.28 -6.55
CA SER A 125 29.33 -6.56 -7.23
C SER A 125 29.85 -5.34 -6.47
N GLU A 126 28.98 -4.67 -5.71
CA GLU A 126 29.32 -3.48 -4.91
C GLU A 126 29.65 -3.84 -3.45
N ILE A 127 29.08 -4.92 -2.91
CA ILE A 127 29.21 -5.27 -1.49
C ILE A 127 30.27 -6.35 -1.24
N LEU A 128 30.24 -7.44 -2.02
CA LEU A 128 30.97 -8.68 -1.73
C LEU A 128 32.28 -8.79 -2.53
N LYS A 129 32.32 -8.26 -3.76
CA LYS A 129 33.44 -8.41 -4.70
C LYS A 129 34.78 -7.95 -4.13
N SER A 130 34.81 -6.81 -3.44
CA SER A 130 36.05 -6.25 -2.86
C SER A 130 36.66 -7.12 -1.77
N TYR A 131 35.88 -8.03 -1.19
CA TYR A 131 36.31 -8.96 -0.14
C TYR A 131 36.45 -10.40 -0.66
N GLY A 132 36.25 -10.63 -1.97
CA GLY A 132 36.30 -11.97 -2.56
C GLY A 132 35.19 -12.90 -2.06
N LEU A 133 34.10 -12.35 -1.51
CA LEU A 133 32.98 -13.14 -0.99
C LEU A 133 32.02 -13.52 -2.11
N LYS A 134 31.51 -14.76 -2.04
CA LYS A 134 30.54 -15.29 -3.02
C LYS A 134 29.09 -15.25 -2.51
N HIS A 135 28.92 -15.26 -1.20
CA HIS A 135 27.63 -15.31 -0.53
C HIS A 135 27.51 -14.19 0.50
N GLY A 136 26.26 -13.80 0.79
CA GLY A 136 25.95 -12.86 1.85
C GLY A 136 26.43 -13.37 3.21
N THR A 137 26.88 -12.46 4.06
CA THR A 137 27.36 -12.74 5.42
C THR A 137 26.33 -12.45 6.49
N GLY A 138 25.26 -11.73 6.15
CA GLY A 138 24.24 -11.28 7.11
C GLY A 138 24.75 -10.18 8.04
N PHE A 139 25.96 -9.65 7.81
CA PHE A 139 26.56 -8.59 8.61
C PHE A 139 26.51 -7.24 7.90
N VAL A 140 25.98 -6.21 8.57
CA VAL A 140 25.92 -4.85 8.01
C VAL A 140 27.24 -4.12 8.26
N GLY A 141 28.26 -4.50 7.49
CA GLY A 141 29.58 -3.88 7.48
C GLY A 141 29.67 -2.61 6.61
N VAL A 142 30.89 -2.11 6.43
CA VAL A 142 31.18 -0.85 5.71
C VAL A 142 30.59 -0.83 4.30
N SER A 143 30.79 -1.90 3.52
CA SER A 143 30.28 -1.97 2.14
C SER A 143 28.76 -2.07 2.07
N THR A 144 28.14 -2.85 2.96
CA THR A 144 26.67 -2.91 3.09
C THR A 144 26.09 -1.53 3.43
N ARG A 145 26.68 -0.82 4.40
CA ARG A 145 26.26 0.55 4.75
C ARG A 145 26.46 1.53 3.61
N ALA A 146 27.60 1.45 2.91
CA ALA A 146 27.85 2.30 1.76
C ALA A 146 26.76 2.14 0.70
N LYS A 147 26.33 0.90 0.43
CA LYS A 147 25.23 0.63 -0.50
C LYS A 147 23.88 1.10 0.02
N LEU A 148 23.55 0.81 1.29
CA LEU A 148 22.31 1.29 1.92
C LEU A 148 22.23 2.82 1.89
N ASN A 149 23.31 3.50 2.27
CA ASN A 149 23.41 4.96 2.20
C ASN A 149 23.35 5.47 0.77
N LYS A 150 23.89 4.74 -0.22
CA LYS A 150 23.75 5.07 -1.65
C LYS A 150 22.29 5.07 -2.12
N LEU A 151 21.47 4.18 -1.58
CA LEU A 151 20.07 4.04 -1.97
C LEU A 151 19.11 4.90 -1.13
N TYR A 152 19.38 5.02 0.17
CA TYR A 152 18.45 5.54 1.17
C TYR A 152 19.05 6.62 2.08
N GLY A 153 20.31 7.01 1.88
CA GLY A 153 20.98 8.04 2.66
C GLY A 153 20.31 9.41 2.52
N CYS A 154 20.17 10.13 3.62
CA CYS A 154 19.59 11.48 3.59
C CYS A 154 20.43 12.50 2.81
N ASN A 155 21.71 12.21 2.62
CA ASN A 155 22.62 13.05 1.84
C ASN A 155 22.58 12.76 0.33
N ASN A 156 21.75 11.79 -0.10
CA ASN A 156 21.57 11.43 -1.51
C ASN A 156 20.31 12.03 -2.11
N GLN A 157 19.83 13.13 -1.54
CA GLN A 157 19.00 14.02 -2.35
C GLN A 157 19.78 14.28 -3.63
N PRO A 158 19.15 14.16 -4.82
CA PRO A 158 19.75 14.78 -5.98
C PRO A 158 20.03 16.20 -5.52
N VAL A 159 21.31 16.56 -5.48
CA VAL A 159 21.68 17.94 -5.71
C VAL A 159 21.08 18.17 -7.09
N ALA A 160 19.81 18.59 -7.12
CA ALA A 160 19.32 19.36 -8.22
C ALA A 160 20.41 20.40 -8.35
N CYS A 161 21.14 20.34 -9.46
CA CYS A 161 21.91 21.46 -9.93
C CYS A 161 20.90 22.60 -10.05
N THR A 162 20.65 23.26 -8.93
CA THR A 162 20.21 24.63 -8.77
C THR A 162 21.32 25.34 -8.00
N ALA A 163 22.57 24.99 -8.33
CA ALA A 163 23.70 25.87 -8.17
C ALA A 163 23.86 26.65 -9.48
N ASP A 164 22.78 27.27 -9.94
CA ASP A 164 22.79 28.10 -11.14
C ASP A 164 22.48 29.52 -10.69
N ALA A 165 23.44 30.41 -10.93
CA ALA A 165 23.50 31.82 -10.55
C ALA A 165 24.12 32.12 -9.18
N LYS A 166 25.44 32.34 -9.15
CA LYS A 166 26.05 33.21 -8.14
C LYS A 166 25.90 34.65 -8.62
N GLN A 167 25.07 35.43 -7.94
CA GLN A 167 24.99 36.87 -8.20
C GLN A 167 26.27 37.53 -7.70
N CYS A 168 26.96 38.24 -8.58
CA CYS A 168 28.09 39.08 -8.20
C CYS A 168 27.59 40.34 -7.46
N PRO A 169 28.44 41.00 -6.66
CA PRO A 169 28.06 42.22 -5.93
C PRO A 169 27.57 43.38 -6.82
N ASP A 170 27.82 43.32 -8.13
CA ASP A 170 27.36 44.29 -9.14
C ASP A 170 25.96 43.98 -9.70
N GLY A 171 25.33 42.88 -9.27
CA GLY A 171 24.00 42.45 -9.71
C GLY A 171 24.00 41.59 -10.98
N SER A 172 25.17 41.27 -11.54
CA SER A 172 25.28 40.35 -12.68
C SER A 172 25.22 38.89 -12.26
N TYR A 173 24.78 38.02 -13.17
CA TYR A 173 24.74 36.57 -12.98
C TYR A 173 25.71 35.87 -13.93
N VAL A 174 26.48 34.93 -13.40
CA VAL A 174 27.36 34.06 -14.19
C VAL A 174 26.76 32.65 -14.24
N SER A 175 26.42 32.23 -15.45
CA SER A 175 26.17 30.83 -15.82
C SER A 175 27.33 30.36 -16.70
N ARG A 176 27.56 29.05 -16.81
CA ARG A 176 28.52 28.55 -17.81
C ARG A 176 27.95 28.70 -19.22
#